data_AF-A0AA39H7S5-F1
#
_entry.id   AF-A0AA39H7S5-F1
#
_cell.length_a   1.000
_cell.length_b   1.000
_cell.length_c   1.000
_cell.angle_alpha   90.00
_cell.angle_beta   90.00
_cell.angle_gamma   90.00
#
_symmetry.space_group_name_H-M   'P 1'
#
loop_
_entity.id
_entity.type
_entity.pdbx_description
1 polymer ?
#
loop_
_entity_poly.entity_id
_entity_poly.type
_entity_poly.pdbx_seq_one_letter_code
_entity_poly.pdbx_strand_id
1 'polypeptide(L)'
;MWKPGTVVRVIPAEERLIDRNQLTGLNFAIDTTWDGKPVDHDPTKIRMAWNVENRQSCTIKISIEAPLFDECEEPDDYLGILTELPNADKNYQVVQFFFANSKNQRLVVTLGPHGHWLVTLHDGDTVLNNGEEMELSIQNEFMMDMWHCTFELPVAYLPPKAHKFNACAVHGTAPNRIYESLCVLTEGCEEKPDFHKLEDYRHIDMRRVVPDAFREEAYIAPTYGDVWGVKGSCCLRV
;
A
#
# COMPACT_ATOMS: atom_id res chain seq x y z
N MET A 1 -47.34 -18.94 5.36
CA MET A 1 -46.55 -20.17 5.08
C MET A 1 -45.13 -19.72 4.74
N TRP A 2 -44.25 -19.69 5.74
CA TRP A 2 -42.84 -19.31 5.60
C TRP A 2 -42.06 -20.57 5.21
N LYS A 3 -41.25 -20.52 4.14
CA LYS A 3 -40.39 -21.64 3.73
C LYS A 3 -38.98 -21.38 4.29
N PRO A 4 -38.49 -22.15 5.27
CA PRO A 4 -37.09 -22.09 5.67
C PRO A 4 -36.25 -22.84 4.63
N GLY A 5 -35.12 -22.26 4.20
CA GLY A 5 -34.06 -23.05 3.55
C GLY A 5 -33.40 -22.50 2.29
N THR A 6 -33.55 -21.23 1.92
CA THR A 6 -32.65 -20.66 0.90
C THR A 6 -31.29 -20.39 1.54
N VAL A 7 -30.43 -21.40 1.56
CA VAL A 7 -29.00 -21.22 1.83
C VAL A 7 -28.47 -20.32 0.72
N VAL A 8 -28.33 -19.03 0.99
CA VAL A 8 -27.61 -18.11 0.12
C VAL A 8 -26.16 -18.58 0.18
N ARG A 9 -25.73 -19.32 -0.85
CA ARG A 9 -24.34 -19.77 -0.98
C ARG A 9 -23.49 -18.52 -1.07
N VAL A 10 -22.77 -18.20 0.01
CA VAL A 10 -21.81 -17.10 0.01
C VAL A 10 -20.68 -17.52 -0.91
N ILE A 11 -20.64 -16.95 -2.12
CA ILE A 11 -19.57 -17.19 -3.07
C ILE A 11 -18.29 -16.60 -2.46
N PRO A 12 -17.23 -17.41 -2.25
CA PRO A 12 -15.92 -16.93 -1.81
C PRO A 12 -15.47 -15.74 -2.66
N ALA A 13 -14.77 -14.76 -2.08
CA ALA A 13 -14.35 -13.56 -2.80
C ALA A 13 -13.64 -13.92 -4.12
N GLU A 14 -12.78 -14.93 -4.08
CA GLU A 14 -12.03 -15.51 -5.19
C GLU A 14 -12.91 -16.10 -6.31
N GLU A 15 -14.14 -16.51 -6.02
CA GLU A 15 -15.08 -17.07 -6.99
C GLU A 15 -16.07 -16.04 -7.54
N ARG A 16 -16.08 -14.81 -7.01
CA ARG A 16 -16.95 -13.74 -7.52
C ARG A 16 -16.56 -13.35 -8.94
N LEU A 17 -17.56 -13.21 -9.80
CA LEU A 17 -17.39 -12.72 -11.17
C LEU A 17 -16.90 -11.27 -11.13
N ILE A 18 -15.69 -11.05 -11.64
CA ILE A 18 -15.19 -9.71 -11.96
C ILE A 18 -15.25 -9.60 -13.48
N ASP A 19 -15.69 -8.45 -13.98
CA ASP A 19 -15.55 -8.17 -15.41
C ASP A 19 -14.06 -8.08 -15.72
N ARG A 20 -13.51 -9.17 -16.26
CA ARG A 20 -12.08 -9.29 -16.56
C ARG A 20 -11.63 -8.34 -17.67
N ASN A 21 -12.58 -7.70 -18.36
CA ASN A 21 -12.33 -6.67 -19.37
C ASN A 21 -12.38 -5.25 -18.79
N GLN A 22 -12.85 -5.06 -17.55
CA GLN A 22 -12.92 -3.74 -16.89
C GLN A 22 -12.50 -3.82 -15.42
N LEU A 23 -11.28 -3.36 -15.14
CA LEU A 23 -10.77 -3.25 -13.79
C LEU A 23 -11.45 -2.08 -13.06
N THR A 24 -12.23 -2.38 -12.03
CA THR A 24 -13.03 -1.42 -11.28
C THR A 24 -12.23 -0.54 -10.32
N GLY A 25 -10.98 -0.90 -10.04
CA GLY A 25 -10.15 -0.24 -9.04
C GLY A 25 -10.58 -0.52 -7.60
N LEU A 26 -9.85 0.06 -6.67
CA LEU A 26 -10.11 0.03 -5.23
C LEU A 26 -10.08 1.46 -4.69
N ASN A 27 -10.97 1.78 -3.75
CA ASN A 27 -10.99 3.05 -3.05
C ASN A 27 -11.03 2.77 -1.55
N PHE A 28 -10.26 3.54 -0.79
CA PHE A 28 -10.16 3.45 0.66
C PHE A 28 -10.17 4.86 1.26
N ALA A 29 -10.57 4.95 2.52
CA ALA A 29 -10.43 6.13 3.35
C ALA A 29 -9.80 5.68 4.67
N ILE A 30 -8.79 6.42 5.13
CA ILE A 30 -8.28 6.34 6.48
C ILE A 30 -9.04 7.41 7.27
N ASP A 31 -10.04 6.96 8.02
CA ASP A 31 -10.96 7.80 8.80
C ASP A 31 -10.96 7.44 10.30
N THR A 32 -10.02 6.59 10.70
CA THR A 32 -9.82 6.18 12.09
C THR A 32 -8.35 6.22 12.50
N THR A 33 -8.11 6.52 13.76
CA THR A 33 -6.85 6.27 14.44
C THR A 33 -6.51 4.78 14.42
N TRP A 34 -5.25 4.44 14.65
CA TRP A 34 -4.77 3.04 14.71
C TRP A 34 -5.51 2.18 15.75
N ASP A 35 -6.09 2.81 16.79
CA ASP A 35 -6.92 2.20 17.83
C ASP A 35 -8.44 2.27 17.57
N GLY A 36 -8.84 2.65 16.34
CA GLY A 36 -10.22 2.56 15.87
C GLY A 36 -11.13 3.70 16.31
N LYS A 37 -10.58 4.81 16.81
CA LYS A 37 -11.37 6.02 17.09
C LYS A 37 -11.50 6.84 15.80
N PRO A 38 -12.65 7.50 15.56
CA PRO A 38 -12.78 8.37 14.39
C PRO A 38 -11.81 9.55 14.46
N VAL A 39 -11.30 9.98 13.31
CA VAL A 39 -10.53 11.23 13.18
C VAL A 39 -11.46 12.44 13.19
N ASP A 40 -10.93 13.62 13.55
CA ASP A 40 -11.68 14.88 13.65
C ASP A 40 -11.37 15.88 12.52
N HIS A 41 -10.65 15.45 11.49
CA HIS A 41 -10.33 16.20 10.27
C HIS A 41 -10.76 15.42 9.01
N ASP A 42 -10.47 15.97 7.82
CA ASP A 42 -10.74 15.27 6.57
C ASP A 42 -9.94 13.96 6.45
N PRO A 43 -10.56 12.86 6.01
CA PRO A 43 -9.89 11.57 5.95
C PRO A 43 -8.89 11.52 4.79
N THR A 44 -7.82 10.73 4.96
CA THR A 44 -6.90 10.42 3.86
C THR A 44 -7.57 9.45 2.89
N LYS A 45 -7.81 9.89 1.65
CA LYS A 45 -8.45 9.09 0.60
C LYS A 45 -7.40 8.47 -0.31
N ILE A 46 -7.60 7.20 -0.63
CA ILE A 46 -6.70 6.41 -1.47
C ILE A 46 -7.51 5.80 -2.60
N ARG A 47 -7.02 5.95 -3.83
CA ARG A 47 -7.57 5.29 -5.01
C ARG A 47 -6.49 4.51 -5.73
N MET A 48 -6.77 3.25 -6.04
CA MET A 48 -5.91 2.38 -6.82
C MET A 48 -6.61 1.95 -8.11
N ALA A 49 -5.91 2.06 -9.22
CA ALA A 49 -6.41 1.63 -10.52
C ALA A 49 -5.27 1.11 -11.40
N TRP A 50 -5.61 0.23 -12.34
CA TRP A 50 -4.67 -0.19 -13.36
C TRP A 50 -4.23 1.00 -14.21
N ASN A 51 -2.93 1.12 -14.49
CA ASN A 51 -2.45 2.15 -15.40
C ASN A 51 -2.64 1.72 -16.86
N VAL A 52 -3.77 2.13 -17.44
CA VAL A 52 -4.12 1.79 -18.84
C VAL A 52 -3.27 2.59 -19.84
N GLU A 53 -2.77 3.76 -19.45
CA GLU A 53 -2.00 4.68 -20.30
C GLU A 53 -0.59 4.15 -20.53
N ASN A 54 0.01 3.53 -19.52
CA ASN A 54 1.35 2.97 -19.58
C ASN A 54 1.36 1.44 -19.69
N ARG A 55 0.78 0.90 -20.77
CA ARG A 55 0.70 -0.57 -20.98
C ARG A 55 2.04 -1.29 -21.03
N GLN A 56 3.13 -0.57 -21.25
CA GLN A 56 4.47 -1.13 -21.34
C GLN A 56 5.15 -1.27 -19.97
N SER A 57 4.74 -0.51 -18.95
CA SER A 57 5.39 -0.50 -17.64
C SER A 57 4.74 -1.41 -16.58
N CYS A 58 3.56 -1.98 -16.88
CA CYS A 58 2.80 -2.84 -15.95
C CYS A 58 2.72 -2.23 -14.52
N THR A 59 2.12 -1.05 -14.41
CA THR A 59 2.01 -0.32 -13.15
C THR A 59 0.56 -0.19 -12.65
N ILE A 60 0.43 0.00 -11.34
CA ILE A 60 -0.80 0.43 -10.67
C ILE A 60 -0.65 1.92 -10.42
N LYS A 61 -1.62 2.72 -10.88
CA LYS A 61 -1.71 4.14 -10.52
C LYS A 61 -2.41 4.24 -9.17
N ILE A 62 -1.72 4.84 -8.19
CA ILE A 62 -2.25 5.10 -6.85
C ILE A 62 -2.32 6.61 -6.65
N SER A 63 -3.49 7.11 -6.27
CA SER A 63 -3.73 8.51 -5.96
C SER A 63 -4.14 8.66 -4.50
N ILE A 64 -3.61 9.70 -3.86
CA ILE A 64 -3.77 10.05 -2.45
C ILE A 64 -4.28 11.49 -2.39
N GLU A 65 -5.31 11.70 -1.59
CA GLU A 65 -5.73 13.03 -1.13
C GLU A 65 -5.67 12.98 0.40
N ALA A 66 -4.78 13.76 1.01
CA ALA A 66 -4.57 13.74 2.46
C ALA A 66 -4.42 15.17 3.00
N PRO A 67 -4.84 15.44 4.25
CA PRO A 67 -4.56 16.72 4.89
C PRO A 67 -3.06 16.99 4.96
N LEU A 68 -2.67 18.24 4.79
CA LEU A 68 -1.30 18.71 4.99
C LEU A 68 -1.18 19.26 6.42
N PHE A 69 -0.40 18.58 7.24
CA PHE A 69 -0.14 18.96 8.62
C PHE A 69 1.21 19.68 8.68
N ASP A 70 1.17 21.01 8.80
CA ASP A 70 2.35 21.88 8.87
C ASP A 70 2.94 21.90 10.30
N GLU A 71 3.15 20.72 10.86
CA GLU A 71 3.53 20.52 12.27
C GLU A 71 4.97 20.01 12.45
N CYS A 72 5.63 19.57 11.37
CA CYS A 72 7.00 19.08 11.35
C CYS A 72 7.84 19.80 10.30
N GLU A 73 9.17 19.80 10.48
CA GLU A 73 10.08 20.31 9.44
C GLU A 73 10.01 19.45 8.17
N GLU A 74 10.09 20.11 7.02
CA GLU A 74 10.20 19.42 5.73
C GLU A 74 11.60 18.78 5.58
N PRO A 75 11.73 17.64 4.89
CA PRO A 75 13.05 17.06 4.65
C PRO A 75 13.94 17.98 3.80
N ASP A 76 15.22 18.12 4.19
CA ASP A 76 16.20 19.01 3.53
C ASP A 76 16.57 18.60 2.08
N ASP A 77 16.31 17.35 1.69
CA ASP A 77 16.74 16.77 0.41
C ASP A 77 15.81 17.11 -0.76
N TYR A 78 16.38 17.07 -1.98
CA TYR A 78 15.59 17.10 -3.22
C TYR A 78 14.56 15.95 -3.26
N LEU A 79 13.49 16.14 -4.03
CA LEU A 79 12.49 15.10 -4.36
C LEU A 79 13.20 13.76 -4.68
N GLY A 80 12.78 12.66 -4.05
CA GLY A 80 13.50 11.41 -4.25
C GLY A 80 13.30 10.34 -3.17
N ILE A 81 14.13 9.29 -3.28
CA ILE A 81 14.27 8.27 -2.26
C ILE A 81 14.87 8.89 -1.00
N LEU A 82 14.21 8.72 0.15
CA LEU A 82 14.71 9.15 1.46
C LEU A 82 14.62 8.01 2.48
N THR A 83 15.76 7.42 2.84
CA THR A 83 15.83 6.25 3.73
C THR A 83 15.41 6.55 5.17
N GLU A 84 15.53 7.80 5.61
CA GLU A 84 15.09 8.25 6.93
C GLU A 84 13.62 8.69 6.98
N LEU A 85 12.89 8.63 5.86
CA LEU A 85 11.49 9.06 5.79
C LEU A 85 10.56 8.39 6.84
N PRO A 86 10.66 7.07 7.12
CA PRO A 86 9.83 6.45 8.17
C PRO A 86 10.41 6.61 9.59
N ASN A 87 11.51 7.33 9.79
CA ASN A 87 12.14 7.47 11.10
C ASN A 87 11.23 8.28 12.04
N ALA A 88 10.87 7.66 13.18
CA ALA A 88 10.04 8.28 14.18
C ALA A 88 10.67 9.56 14.76
N ASP A 89 12.00 9.61 14.93
CA ASP A 89 12.70 10.75 15.52
C ASP A 89 12.66 12.00 14.62
N LYS A 90 12.47 11.82 13.31
CA LYS A 90 12.38 12.91 12.33
C LYS A 90 11.01 13.58 12.31
N ASN A 91 9.98 12.91 12.82
CA ASN A 91 8.61 13.43 12.85
C ASN A 91 7.98 13.81 11.51
N TYR A 92 8.54 13.37 10.37
CA TYR A 92 7.94 13.65 9.07
C TYR A 92 6.49 13.15 8.99
N GLN A 93 5.64 13.98 8.37
CA GLN A 93 4.32 13.56 7.93
C GLN A 93 4.47 12.55 6.79
N VAL A 94 3.82 11.39 6.93
CA VAL A 94 3.88 10.33 5.91
C VAL A 94 2.56 9.60 5.73
N VAL A 95 2.36 9.03 4.53
CA VAL A 95 1.39 7.97 4.28
C VAL A 95 2.15 6.70 3.91
N GLN A 96 1.79 5.59 4.56
CA GLN A 96 2.41 4.28 4.37
C GLN A 96 1.41 3.28 3.80
N PHE A 97 1.83 2.49 2.83
CA PHE A 97 1.09 1.39 2.23
C PHE A 97 1.77 0.08 2.54
N PHE A 98 0.99 -0.93 2.89
CA PHE A 98 1.48 -2.26 3.17
C PHE A 98 0.74 -3.27 2.32
N PHE A 99 1.44 -3.95 1.41
CA PHE A 99 0.90 -5.06 0.62
C PHE A 99 1.55 -6.36 1.09
N ALA A 100 0.75 -7.36 1.44
CA ALA A 100 1.26 -8.63 1.94
C ALA A 100 0.56 -9.85 1.33
N ASN A 101 1.23 -11.00 1.43
CA ASN A 101 0.72 -12.31 1.02
C ASN A 101 0.67 -13.32 2.18
N SER A 102 0.29 -14.57 1.90
CA SER A 102 0.18 -15.64 2.92
C SER A 102 1.53 -16.19 3.39
N LYS A 103 2.64 -15.75 2.77
CA LYS A 103 4.00 -16.18 3.11
C LYS A 103 4.73 -15.17 4.00
N ASN A 104 4.01 -14.19 4.56
CA ASN A 104 4.59 -13.08 5.32
C ASN A 104 5.60 -12.22 4.52
N GLN A 105 5.50 -12.24 3.18
CA GLN A 105 6.23 -11.31 2.34
C GLN A 105 5.44 -10.00 2.26
N ARG A 106 6.12 -8.87 2.44
CA ARG A 106 5.49 -7.54 2.45
C ARG A 106 6.29 -6.51 1.67
N LEU A 107 5.56 -5.73 0.88
CA LEU A 107 6.00 -4.47 0.30
C LEU A 107 5.52 -3.35 1.22
N VAL A 108 6.43 -2.44 1.58
CA VAL A 108 6.10 -1.21 2.30
C VAL A 108 6.47 -0.02 1.42
N VAL A 109 5.51 0.87 1.16
CA VAL A 109 5.73 2.13 0.44
C VAL A 109 5.42 3.27 1.41
N THR A 110 6.40 4.11 1.70
CA THR A 110 6.24 5.32 2.54
C THR A 110 6.37 6.55 1.63
N LEU A 111 5.49 7.52 1.78
CA LEU A 111 5.40 8.72 0.96
C LEU A 111 5.23 9.95 1.84
N GLY A 112 5.98 11.01 1.57
CA GLY A 112 5.83 12.31 2.22
C GLY A 112 5.10 13.33 1.34
N PRO A 113 4.52 14.40 1.93
CA PRO A 113 3.84 15.47 1.19
C PRO A 113 4.79 16.19 0.23
N HIS A 114 6.08 16.27 0.56
CA HIS A 114 7.11 16.95 -0.22
C HIS A 114 7.72 16.07 -1.33
N GLY A 115 7.10 14.96 -1.70
CA GLY A 115 7.52 14.14 -2.85
C GLY A 115 8.71 13.22 -2.57
N HIS A 116 9.07 13.02 -1.30
CA HIS A 116 9.99 11.95 -0.89
C HIS A 116 9.25 10.62 -0.78
N TRP A 117 9.95 9.52 -1.07
CA TRP A 117 9.41 8.19 -0.87
C TRP A 117 10.46 7.21 -0.36
N LEU A 118 9.99 6.06 0.13
CA LEU A 118 10.83 4.90 0.40
C LEU A 118 10.02 3.65 0.13
N VAL A 119 10.60 2.71 -0.62
CA VAL A 119 9.99 1.41 -0.87
C VAL A 119 10.88 0.31 -0.33
N THR A 120 10.37 -0.54 0.55
CA THR A 120 11.14 -1.66 1.12
C THR A 120 10.43 -2.98 0.91
N LEU A 121 11.22 -4.05 0.73
CA LEU A 121 10.73 -5.42 0.53
C LEU A 121 11.20 -6.28 1.70
N HIS A 122 10.29 -7.05 2.29
CA HIS A 122 10.59 -7.92 3.44
C HIS A 122 10.04 -9.32 3.22
N ASP A 123 10.77 -10.33 3.69
CA ASP A 123 10.34 -11.72 3.80
C ASP A 123 10.38 -12.12 5.29
N GLY A 124 9.21 -12.10 5.93
CA GLY A 124 9.10 -12.15 7.39
C GLY A 124 9.84 -10.97 8.02
N ASP A 125 10.83 -11.28 8.87
CA ASP A 125 11.68 -10.29 9.55
C ASP A 125 12.94 -9.93 8.73
N THR A 126 13.17 -10.59 7.59
CA THR A 126 14.34 -10.33 6.74
C THR A 126 14.04 -9.19 5.78
N VAL A 127 14.86 -8.14 5.78
CA VAL A 127 14.84 -7.08 4.76
C VAL A 127 15.52 -7.61 3.50
N LEU A 128 14.77 -7.77 2.41
CA LEU A 128 15.30 -8.18 1.10
C LEU A 128 15.85 -6.98 0.31
N ASN A 129 15.18 -5.83 0.43
CA ASN A 129 15.59 -4.58 -0.20
C ASN A 129 15.23 -3.43 0.75
N ASN A 130 16.22 -2.59 1.06
CA ASN A 130 16.12 -1.46 1.99
C ASN A 130 15.70 -0.15 1.32
N GLY A 131 15.45 -0.15 0.01
CA GLY A 131 14.82 0.94 -0.73
C GLY A 131 15.76 1.94 -1.40
N GLU A 132 17.08 1.74 -1.35
CA GLU A 132 18.07 2.68 -1.91
C GLU A 132 17.96 2.89 -3.42
N GLU A 133 17.41 1.93 -4.17
CA GLU A 133 17.29 1.98 -5.64
C GLU A 133 15.85 1.75 -6.14
N MET A 134 14.87 1.81 -5.23
CA MET A 134 13.47 1.51 -5.54
C MET A 134 12.72 2.76 -6.02
N GLU A 135 12.91 3.09 -7.28
CA GLU A 135 12.36 4.27 -7.95
C GLU A 135 10.82 4.21 -8.12
N LEU A 136 10.17 5.35 -7.94
CA LEU A 136 8.75 5.56 -8.25
C LEU A 136 8.59 6.78 -9.16
N SER A 137 7.67 6.68 -10.13
CA SER A 137 7.19 7.89 -10.82
C SER A 137 6.12 8.52 -9.92
N ILE A 138 6.42 9.70 -9.38
CA ILE A 138 5.59 10.40 -8.40
C ILE A 138 5.28 11.82 -8.86
N GLN A 139 4.07 12.28 -8.57
CA GLN A 139 3.61 13.65 -8.76
C GLN A 139 2.93 14.12 -7.49
N ASN A 140 3.47 15.17 -6.88
CA ASN A 140 2.91 15.78 -5.68
C ASN A 140 2.44 17.21 -5.98
N GLU A 141 1.31 17.59 -5.40
CA GLU A 141 0.72 18.91 -5.52
C GLU A 141 0.13 19.32 -4.17
N PHE A 142 0.37 20.55 -3.75
CA PHE A 142 -0.32 21.15 -2.62
C PHE A 142 -1.55 21.90 -3.09
N MET A 143 -2.69 21.60 -2.47
CA MET A 143 -3.95 22.29 -2.68
C MET A 143 -4.47 22.80 -1.34
N MET A 144 -4.11 24.04 -1.01
CA MET A 144 -4.48 24.67 0.27
C MET A 144 -3.95 23.87 1.47
N ASP A 145 -4.85 23.30 2.27
CA ASP A 145 -4.61 22.47 3.46
C ASP A 145 -4.57 20.97 3.16
N MET A 146 -4.52 20.60 1.88
CA MET A 146 -4.42 19.22 1.42
C MET A 146 -3.18 19.05 0.55
N TRP A 147 -2.60 17.85 0.58
CA TRP A 147 -1.63 17.42 -0.42
C TRP A 147 -2.18 16.25 -1.20
N HIS A 148 -1.92 16.32 -2.50
CA HIS A 148 -2.29 15.31 -3.47
C HIS A 148 -1.01 14.63 -3.94
N CYS A 149 -1.04 13.30 -3.97
CA CYS A 149 0.05 12.52 -4.52
C CYS A 149 -0.50 11.49 -5.48
N THR A 150 0.11 11.38 -6.65
CA THR A 150 -0.14 10.28 -7.58
C THR A 150 1.17 9.62 -7.91
N PHE A 151 1.23 8.30 -7.77
CA PHE A 151 2.42 7.54 -8.13
C PHE A 151 2.07 6.27 -8.91
N GLU A 152 3.02 5.82 -9.72
CA GLU A 152 2.96 4.54 -10.42
C GLU A 152 3.73 3.48 -9.64
N LEU A 153 3.01 2.50 -9.07
CA LEU A 153 3.62 1.35 -8.42
C LEU A 153 3.86 0.24 -9.44
N PRO A 154 5.12 -0.17 -9.70
CA PRO A 154 5.41 -1.33 -10.54
C PRO A 154 4.80 -2.60 -9.94
N VAL A 155 4.10 -3.39 -10.76
CA VAL A 155 3.57 -4.69 -10.30
C VAL A 155 4.69 -5.64 -9.89
N ALA A 156 5.90 -5.47 -10.43
CA ALA A 156 7.10 -6.22 -10.03
C ALA A 156 7.45 -6.06 -8.54
N TYR A 157 7.07 -4.93 -7.92
CA TYR A 157 7.36 -4.67 -6.50
C TYR A 157 6.38 -5.38 -5.58
N LEU A 158 5.20 -5.79 -6.08
CA LEU A 158 4.23 -6.50 -5.27
C LEU A 158 4.73 -7.91 -4.92
N PRO A 159 4.50 -8.38 -3.68
CA PRO A 159 4.76 -9.78 -3.37
C PRO A 159 3.82 -10.69 -4.19
N PRO A 160 4.26 -11.91 -4.53
CA PRO A 160 3.41 -12.88 -5.23
C PRO A 160 2.10 -13.10 -4.50
N LYS A 161 0.98 -13.11 -5.22
CA LYS A 161 -0.36 -13.34 -4.64
C LYS A 161 -0.67 -12.41 -3.46
N ALA A 162 -0.23 -11.14 -3.53
CA ALA A 162 -0.62 -10.11 -2.59
C ALA A 162 -2.16 -10.04 -2.51
N HIS A 163 -2.69 -10.10 -1.29
CA HIS A 163 -4.13 -10.06 -1.05
C HIS A 163 -4.49 -9.46 0.31
N LYS A 164 -3.48 -9.09 1.12
CA LYS A 164 -3.64 -8.35 2.36
C LYS A 164 -3.14 -6.94 2.15
N PHE A 165 -3.87 -5.97 2.68
CA PHE A 165 -3.55 -4.56 2.53
C PHE A 165 -3.90 -3.78 3.79
N ASN A 166 -3.00 -2.88 4.15
CA ASN A 166 -3.25 -1.81 5.11
C ASN A 166 -2.62 -0.50 4.60
N ALA A 167 -3.12 0.61 5.11
CA ALA A 167 -2.51 1.92 4.90
C ALA A 167 -2.60 2.75 6.16
N CYS A 168 -1.60 3.60 6.39
CA CYS A 168 -1.50 4.42 7.59
C CYS A 168 -1.15 5.86 7.20
N ALA A 169 -1.73 6.83 7.91
CA ALA A 169 -1.29 8.21 7.87
C ALA A 169 -0.66 8.53 9.23
N VAL A 170 0.53 9.12 9.22
CA VAL A 170 1.29 9.45 10.42
C VAL A 170 1.69 10.91 10.35
N HIS A 171 1.36 11.67 11.39
CA HIS A 171 1.61 13.10 11.47
C HIS A 171 1.78 13.56 12.92
N GLY A 172 1.86 14.86 13.15
CA GLY A 172 2.26 15.44 14.43
C GLY A 172 3.72 15.23 14.76
N THR A 173 4.10 15.71 15.94
CA THR A 173 5.47 15.62 16.47
C THR A 173 5.46 14.96 17.84
N ALA A 174 6.56 14.29 18.18
CA ALA A 174 6.73 13.74 19.53
C ALA A 174 6.56 14.84 20.61
N PRO A 175 5.87 14.58 21.73
CA PRO A 175 5.31 13.29 22.14
C PRO A 175 3.90 12.98 21.60
N ASN A 176 3.27 13.91 20.88
CA ASN A 176 1.89 13.83 20.39
C ASN A 176 1.81 13.32 18.94
N ARG A 177 2.65 12.34 18.57
CA ARG A 177 2.63 11.74 17.23
C ARG A 177 1.29 11.02 17.04
N ILE A 178 0.60 11.31 15.94
CA ILE A 178 -0.70 10.75 15.62
C ILE A 178 -0.51 9.63 14.60
N TYR A 179 -1.18 8.51 14.83
CA TYR A 179 -1.19 7.36 13.95
C TYR A 179 -2.62 7.04 13.56
N GLU A 180 -2.88 7.06 12.26
CA GLU A 180 -4.15 6.67 11.67
C GLU A 180 -3.94 5.43 10.83
N SER A 181 -4.98 4.59 10.72
CA SER A 181 -4.88 3.38 9.95
C SER A 181 -6.22 2.95 9.35
N LEU A 182 -6.13 2.37 8.15
CA LEU A 182 -7.26 1.76 7.46
C LEU A 182 -7.78 0.51 8.19
N CYS A 183 -6.91 -0.19 8.91
CA CYS A 183 -7.25 -1.35 9.73
C CYS A 183 -6.88 -1.06 11.18
N VAL A 184 -7.70 -1.49 12.13
CA VAL A 184 -7.36 -1.38 13.56
C VAL A 184 -6.19 -2.31 13.87
N LEU A 185 -5.16 -1.81 14.55
CA LEU A 185 -3.89 -2.52 14.78
C LEU A 185 -3.65 -2.84 16.26
N THR A 186 -4.71 -3.10 17.04
CA THR A 186 -4.61 -3.22 18.50
C THR A 186 -5.35 -4.43 19.03
N GLU A 187 -4.79 -5.03 20.09
CA GLU A 187 -5.51 -5.90 21.03
C GLU A 187 -5.96 -5.15 22.31
N GLY A 188 -5.87 -3.82 22.34
CA GLY A 188 -6.42 -2.96 23.39
C GLY A 188 -5.48 -2.55 24.54
N CYS A 189 -4.19 -2.94 24.53
CA CYS A 189 -3.23 -2.61 25.60
C CYS A 189 -1.91 -1.98 25.11
N GLU A 190 -1.78 -1.63 23.83
CA GLU A 190 -0.53 -1.14 23.25
C GLU A 190 -0.45 0.40 23.35
N GLU A 191 0.76 0.95 23.51
CA GLU A 191 0.98 2.40 23.53
C GLU A 191 1.26 2.98 22.13
N LYS A 192 1.59 2.10 21.16
CA LYS A 192 1.90 2.46 19.76
C LYS A 192 1.44 1.33 18.83
N PRO A 193 1.12 1.63 17.56
CA PRO A 193 0.74 0.61 16.59
C PRO A 193 1.88 -0.36 16.28
N ASP A 194 1.54 -1.64 16.09
CA ASP A 194 2.43 -2.65 15.53
C ASP A 194 2.06 -2.93 14.07
N PHE A 195 2.75 -2.26 13.15
CA PHE A 195 2.57 -2.45 11.70
C PHE A 195 3.13 -3.79 11.18
N HIS A 196 3.71 -4.65 12.03
CA HIS A 196 4.17 -5.97 11.64
C HIS A 196 3.08 -7.05 11.76
N LYS A 197 1.93 -6.75 12.41
CA LYS A 197 0.79 -7.66 12.55
C LYS A 197 -0.02 -7.78 11.26
N LEU A 198 0.48 -8.59 10.33
CA LEU A 198 -0.18 -8.86 9.04
C LEU A 198 -1.55 -9.54 9.17
N GLU A 199 -1.95 -10.00 10.35
CA GLU A 199 -3.26 -10.63 10.61
C GLU A 199 -4.38 -9.60 10.62
N ASP A 200 -4.10 -8.37 11.05
CA ASP A 200 -5.05 -7.27 11.12
C ASP A 200 -5.33 -6.66 9.75
N TYR A 201 -4.53 -7.00 8.74
CA TYR A 201 -4.62 -6.42 7.42
C TYR A 201 -5.87 -6.90 6.71
N ARG A 202 -6.59 -5.96 6.10
CA ARG A 202 -7.79 -6.26 5.34
C ARG A 202 -7.46 -7.07 4.10
N HIS A 203 -8.31 -8.05 3.80
CA HIS A 203 -8.29 -8.75 2.53
C HIS A 203 -8.77 -7.84 1.38
N ILE A 204 -7.95 -7.74 0.33
CA ILE A 204 -8.28 -7.03 -0.90
C ILE A 204 -8.25 -7.97 -2.10
N ASP A 205 -9.16 -7.72 -3.03
CA ASP A 205 -9.23 -8.46 -4.28
C ASP A 205 -8.39 -7.71 -5.33
N MET A 206 -7.10 -8.06 -5.42
CA MET A 206 -6.15 -7.47 -6.38
C MET A 206 -6.60 -7.62 -7.83
N ARG A 207 -7.58 -8.48 -8.08
CA ARG A 207 -8.13 -8.68 -9.41
C ARG A 207 -8.97 -7.53 -9.94
N ARG A 208 -9.26 -6.58 -9.06
CA ARG A 208 -9.91 -5.31 -9.40
C ARG A 208 -8.93 -4.23 -9.87
N VAL A 209 -7.63 -4.40 -9.63
CA VAL A 209 -6.58 -3.40 -9.90
C VAL A 209 -5.47 -3.87 -10.83
N VAL A 210 -5.23 -5.18 -10.91
CA VAL A 210 -4.19 -5.77 -11.77
C VAL A 210 -4.81 -6.86 -12.67
N PRO A 211 -4.48 -6.93 -13.98
CA PRO A 211 -4.90 -8.03 -14.85
C PRO A 211 -4.45 -9.41 -14.38
N ASP A 212 -5.18 -10.46 -14.76
CA ASP A 212 -4.92 -11.84 -14.34
C ASP A 212 -3.49 -12.34 -14.67
N ALA A 213 -2.90 -11.87 -15.78
CA ALA A 213 -1.59 -12.30 -16.25
C ALA A 213 -0.43 -12.00 -15.29
N PHE A 214 -0.64 -11.18 -14.26
CA PHE A 214 0.41 -10.72 -13.34
C PHE A 214 0.28 -11.26 -11.90
N ARG A 215 -0.47 -12.36 -11.66
CA ARG A 215 -0.85 -12.78 -10.29
C ARG A 215 -0.24 -14.07 -9.75
N GLU A 216 0.26 -14.98 -10.59
CA GLU A 216 0.67 -16.32 -10.16
C GLU A 216 2.05 -16.33 -9.47
N GLU A 217 3.01 -15.59 -10.01
CA GLU A 217 4.39 -15.52 -9.53
C GLU A 217 4.80 -14.05 -9.36
N ALA A 218 5.97 -13.80 -8.76
CA ALA A 218 6.56 -12.46 -8.76
C ALA A 218 6.68 -12.02 -10.23
N TYR A 219 6.13 -10.85 -10.55
CA TYR A 219 6.23 -10.36 -11.91
C TYR A 219 7.66 -9.87 -12.17
N ILE A 220 8.37 -10.56 -13.06
CA ILE A 220 9.72 -10.17 -13.47
C ILE A 220 9.58 -9.15 -14.60
N ALA A 221 9.69 -7.88 -14.27
CA ALA A 221 9.73 -6.82 -15.27
C ALA A 221 11.11 -6.76 -15.93
N PRO A 222 11.22 -6.55 -17.26
CA PRO A 222 12.51 -6.37 -17.94
C PRO A 222 13.38 -5.27 -17.32
N THR A 223 12.76 -4.22 -16.79
CA THR A 223 13.42 -3.06 -16.18
C THR A 223 13.95 -3.32 -14.78
N TYR A 224 13.24 -4.14 -13.98
CA TYR A 224 13.51 -4.29 -12.54
C TYR A 224 14.10 -5.67 -12.17
N GLY A 225 13.99 -6.66 -13.07
CA GLY A 225 14.41 -8.03 -12.79
C GLY A 225 13.55 -8.72 -11.72
N ASP A 226 14.13 -9.72 -11.07
CA ASP A 226 13.50 -10.43 -9.94
C ASP A 226 13.92 -9.78 -8.62
N VAL A 227 13.12 -8.81 -8.17
CA VAL A 227 13.35 -8.08 -6.91
C VAL A 227 13.03 -8.89 -5.65
N TRP A 228 12.35 -10.04 -5.80
CA TRP A 228 11.95 -10.92 -4.69
C TRP A 228 12.84 -12.17 -4.56
N GLY A 229 13.79 -12.37 -5.47
CA GLY A 229 14.71 -13.50 -5.45
C GLY A 229 14.02 -14.87 -5.56
N VAL A 230 12.83 -14.93 -6.16
CA VAL A 230 12.13 -16.18 -6.40
C VAL A 230 12.92 -16.97 -7.42
N LYS A 231 13.71 -17.97 -6.95
CA LYS A 231 14.30 -18.98 -7.84
C LYS A 231 13.18 -19.83 -8.47
N GLY A 232 12.57 -19.28 -9.52
CA GLY A 232 11.64 -19.96 -10.40
C GLY A 232 12.40 -20.69 -11.49
N SER A 233 12.40 -22.02 -11.37
CA SER A 233 12.70 -23.04 -12.37
C SER A 233 12.81 -22.54 -13.82
N CYS A 234 13.98 -22.79 -14.40
CA CYS A 234 14.19 -22.88 -15.84
C CYS A 234 13.00 -23.57 -16.52
N CYS A 235 12.24 -22.83 -17.31
CA CYS A 235 11.33 -23.36 -18.32
C CYS A 235 11.55 -22.59 -19.61
N LEU A 236 12.71 -22.80 -20.21
CA LEU A 236 12.89 -22.77 -21.66
C LEU A 236 13.48 -24.12 -22.09
N ARG A 237 12.60 -25.11 -22.23
CA ARG A 237 12.59 -26.09 -23.33
C ARG A 237 11.41 -25.61 -24.19
N VAL A 238 11.49 -25.39 -25.50
CA VAL A 238 12.35 -25.87 -26.58
C VAL A 238 12.63 -24.71 -27.53
#